data_AF-A0AA41UIH5-F1
#
_entry.id   AF-A0AA41UIH5-F1
#
_cell.length_a   1.000
_cell.length_b   1.000
_cell.length_c   1.000
_cell.angle_alpha   90.00
_cell.angle_beta   90.00
_cell.angle_gamma   90.00
#
_symmetry.space_group_name_H-M   'P 1'
#
loop_
_entity.id
_entity.type
_entity.pdbx_description
1 polymer ?
#
loop_
_entity_poly.entity_id
_entity_poly.type
_entity_poly.pdbx_seq_one_letter_code
_entity_poly.pdbx_strand_id
1 'polypeptide(L)'
;MALKDYHIDRVKQHISVLDKYEHGGSVFVDRRRSRPRWFDGRFLKAADLNRESSYFLTRQADLAVATGTGVVEGLMVRETGPTRIAISHGHGMTFDGERVFLPEDVDIRLHNIALSEELNVKMGLSRKPAPPDRSRSGIYIIALRPLEFTANPTAAYPVDVDGRRQLQDGSVVEATAITLIPFSYPAGAARSIDARRARLAHQLFTETNAYRMPSTTLPLAMIELRRGQLLWLDNYMVRREMGAVHSDVLGFGFTPRPLRRSHFKQYDEMIADIVDRRLRSNAGLRFAATEYFESLPAAGRLPTACVDLDNFTQHFFPDAMDVEISIVPEDEMGLLLEESMLLPPVPLNDENAIATTAVMIFLPVPRHTFHSETKVLKRLPTPIQFPIKTVRSRFTPKDYLNLFQAKLPDFKTPAPGNTQALQEVAWKRLLSGQTFVWYVRRRNLNYKDEISGSVVHVMTNEHQDETDMRRYQRSLNLYDDFTYLKVRGSAAADLEMVRLLTIPKFTKSEVLMRSALKEFGNADKLDERHAASVSVRFAGSQVGKGLERIEERLFAGTDAEKIDQKIKLADALCTPELDDLARVLTAEEAAALADEVHTRLHGPDTPEAVAEFIRSQKKELER
;
A
#
# COMPACT_ATOMS: atom_id res chain seq x y z
N MET A 1 -51.34 -12.49 2.39
CA MET A 1 -51.34 -11.97 1.00
C MET A 1 -50.43 -12.88 0.19
N ALA A 2 -51.00 -13.91 -0.45
CA ALA A 2 -50.23 -14.91 -1.19
C ALA A 2 -49.69 -14.29 -2.48
N LEU A 3 -48.38 -14.36 -2.69
CA LEU A 3 -47.75 -14.03 -3.97
C LEU A 3 -48.36 -14.95 -5.03
N LYS A 4 -49.03 -14.36 -6.04
CA LYS A 4 -49.50 -15.11 -7.21
C LYS A 4 -48.29 -15.76 -7.88
N ASP A 5 -48.38 -17.05 -8.16
CA ASP A 5 -47.41 -17.76 -8.99
C ASP A 5 -47.38 -17.11 -10.38
N TYR A 6 -46.30 -16.41 -10.68
CA TYR A 6 -46.04 -15.90 -12.02
C TYR A 6 -45.54 -17.06 -12.88
N HIS A 7 -46.22 -17.34 -14.00
CA HIS A 7 -45.67 -18.24 -15.02
C HIS A 7 -44.39 -17.63 -15.60
N ILE A 8 -43.24 -18.22 -15.27
CA ILE A 8 -41.90 -17.74 -15.69
C ILE A 8 -41.55 -18.23 -17.11
N ASP A 9 -42.39 -19.07 -17.71
CA ASP A 9 -42.14 -19.66 -19.02
C ASP A 9 -42.23 -18.63 -20.15
N ARG A 10 -41.22 -18.65 -21.03
CA ARG A 10 -41.16 -17.77 -22.20
C ARG A 10 -42.19 -18.21 -23.25
N VAL A 11 -43.38 -17.61 -23.22
CA VAL A 11 -44.43 -17.86 -24.23
C VAL A 11 -44.11 -17.14 -25.54
N LYS A 12 -44.22 -17.86 -26.67
CA LYS A 12 -44.06 -17.29 -28.01
C LYS A 12 -45.35 -16.55 -28.41
N GLN A 13 -45.29 -15.23 -28.58
CA GLN A 13 -46.43 -14.41 -28.99
C GLN A 13 -46.39 -14.07 -30.49
N HIS A 14 -47.54 -13.70 -31.04
CA HIS A 14 -47.69 -13.29 -32.44
C HIS A 14 -47.24 -11.84 -32.64
N ILE A 15 -46.76 -11.50 -33.84
CA ILE A 15 -46.18 -10.18 -34.16
C ILE A 15 -47.17 -9.02 -34.00
N SER A 16 -48.47 -9.26 -34.17
CA SER A 16 -49.53 -8.26 -33.95
C SER A 16 -49.61 -7.76 -32.50
N VAL A 17 -49.15 -8.58 -31.55
CA VAL A 17 -49.04 -8.18 -30.15
C VAL A 17 -47.85 -7.24 -29.97
N LEU A 18 -46.76 -7.49 -30.70
CA LEU A 18 -45.52 -6.73 -30.63
C LEU A 18 -45.68 -5.31 -31.20
N ASP A 19 -46.37 -5.13 -32.32
CA ASP A 19 -46.65 -3.81 -32.89
C ASP A 19 -47.37 -2.88 -31.90
N LYS A 20 -48.31 -3.43 -31.12
CA LYS A 20 -49.07 -2.69 -30.09
C LYS A 20 -48.18 -2.21 -28.93
N TYR A 21 -47.16 -2.99 -28.57
CA TYR A 21 -46.29 -2.73 -27.42
C TYR A 21 -44.99 -1.99 -27.77
N GLU A 22 -44.55 -2.03 -29.04
CA GLU A 22 -43.43 -1.25 -29.56
C GLU A 22 -43.78 0.24 -29.65
N HIS A 23 -44.99 0.58 -30.13
CA HIS A 23 -45.48 1.97 -30.14
C HIS A 23 -45.64 2.58 -28.74
N GLY A 24 -45.89 1.74 -27.73
CA GLY A 24 -45.96 2.15 -26.33
C GLY A 24 -44.61 2.20 -25.61
N GLY A 25 -43.50 1.87 -26.28
CA GLY A 25 -42.15 1.85 -25.69
C GLY A 25 -41.90 0.74 -24.65
N SER A 26 -42.83 -0.21 -24.52
CA SER A 26 -42.77 -1.29 -23.52
C SER A 26 -41.99 -2.52 -23.99
N VAL A 27 -41.84 -2.70 -25.31
CA VAL A 27 -41.10 -3.81 -25.93
C VAL A 27 -40.12 -3.23 -26.95
N PHE A 28 -38.85 -3.64 -26.86
CA PHE A 28 -37.81 -3.29 -27.83
C PHE A 28 -37.38 -4.54 -28.60
N VAL A 29 -37.41 -4.46 -29.93
CA VAL A 29 -37.05 -5.59 -30.80
C VAL A 29 -35.61 -5.52 -31.23
N ASP A 30 -34.82 -6.52 -30.83
CA ASP A 30 -33.52 -6.75 -31.41
C ASP A 30 -33.66 -7.52 -32.74
N ARG A 31 -33.61 -6.79 -33.85
CA ARG A 31 -33.72 -7.35 -35.20
C ARG A 31 -32.52 -8.20 -35.61
N ARG A 32 -31.36 -8.04 -34.95
CA ARG A 32 -30.17 -8.89 -35.19
C ARG A 32 -30.41 -10.31 -34.69
N ARG A 33 -31.23 -10.46 -33.65
CA ARG A 33 -31.56 -11.74 -33.01
C ARG A 33 -32.87 -12.34 -33.54
N SER A 34 -32.99 -12.46 -34.86
CA SER A 34 -34.12 -13.16 -35.49
C SER A 34 -33.72 -14.57 -35.90
N ARG A 35 -34.58 -15.56 -35.63
CA ARG A 35 -34.39 -16.94 -36.10
C ARG A 35 -35.65 -17.47 -36.76
N PRO A 36 -35.53 -18.38 -37.74
CA PRO A 36 -36.69 -19.10 -38.26
C PRO A 36 -37.38 -19.89 -37.15
N ARG A 37 -38.71 -19.94 -37.20
CA ARG A 37 -39.49 -20.90 -36.43
C ARG A 37 -39.68 -22.15 -37.29
N TRP A 38 -39.05 -23.25 -36.88
CA TRP A 38 -39.27 -24.57 -37.44
C TRP A 38 -40.61 -25.14 -36.96
N PHE A 39 -41.43 -25.62 -37.89
CA PHE A 39 -42.69 -26.30 -37.66
C PHE A 39 -42.96 -27.23 -38.86
N ASP A 40 -43.79 -28.24 -38.64
CA ASP A 40 -44.09 -29.22 -39.68
C ASP A 40 -44.82 -28.60 -40.88
N GLY A 41 -44.43 -28.99 -42.10
CA GLY A 41 -44.95 -28.42 -43.35
C GLY A 41 -44.27 -27.14 -43.85
N ARG A 42 -43.23 -26.61 -43.17
CA ARG A 42 -42.41 -25.50 -43.71
C ARG A 42 -41.31 -26.04 -44.62
N PHE A 43 -41.21 -25.51 -45.85
CA PHE A 43 -40.09 -25.81 -46.75
C PHE A 43 -38.76 -25.27 -46.21
N LEU A 44 -37.73 -26.11 -46.26
CA LEU A 44 -36.36 -25.74 -45.92
C LEU A 44 -35.78 -24.80 -47.00
N LYS A 45 -35.33 -23.61 -46.60
CA LYS A 45 -34.66 -22.64 -47.48
C LYS A 45 -33.25 -22.37 -46.98
N ALA A 46 -32.30 -22.18 -47.89
CA ALA A 46 -30.93 -21.77 -47.54
C ALA A 46 -30.91 -20.46 -46.73
N ALA A 47 -31.79 -19.51 -47.08
CA ALA A 47 -31.93 -18.25 -46.34
C ALA A 47 -32.35 -18.46 -44.87
N ASP A 48 -33.11 -19.51 -44.55
CA ASP A 48 -33.51 -19.82 -43.19
C ASP A 48 -32.32 -20.36 -42.38
N LEU A 49 -31.53 -21.28 -42.95
CA LEU A 49 -30.31 -21.82 -42.32
C LEU A 49 -29.23 -20.74 -42.11
N ASN A 50 -29.06 -19.84 -43.08
CA ASN A 50 -28.13 -18.72 -42.95
C ASN A 50 -28.57 -17.78 -41.83
N ARG A 51 -29.87 -17.46 -41.75
CA ARG A 51 -30.41 -16.62 -40.67
C ARG A 51 -30.27 -17.28 -39.29
N GLU A 52 -30.45 -18.60 -39.20
CA GLU A 52 -30.20 -19.35 -37.97
C GLU A 52 -28.72 -19.33 -37.56
N SER A 53 -27.80 -19.51 -38.52
CA SER A 53 -26.35 -19.43 -38.28
C SER A 53 -25.95 -18.04 -37.77
N SER A 54 -26.40 -16.97 -38.43
CA SER A 54 -26.15 -15.59 -37.99
C SER A 54 -26.76 -15.29 -36.60
N TYR A 55 -27.91 -15.88 -36.26
CA TYR A 55 -28.50 -15.76 -34.93
C TYR A 55 -27.59 -16.36 -33.85
N PHE A 56 -27.05 -17.55 -34.08
CA PHE A 56 -26.13 -18.19 -33.13
C PHE A 56 -24.82 -17.43 -33.00
N LEU A 57 -24.21 -17.00 -34.12
CA LEU A 57 -22.98 -16.20 -34.11
C LEU A 57 -23.18 -14.87 -33.37
N THR A 58 -24.25 -14.13 -33.68
CA THR A 58 -24.56 -12.87 -32.98
C THR A 58 -24.78 -13.09 -31.49
N ARG A 59 -25.51 -14.15 -31.11
CA ARG A 59 -25.75 -14.46 -29.70
C ARG A 59 -24.48 -14.86 -28.96
N GLN A 60 -23.58 -15.60 -29.61
CA GLN A 60 -22.27 -15.96 -29.04
C GLN A 60 -21.38 -14.73 -28.89
N ALA A 61 -21.34 -13.87 -29.92
CA ALA A 61 -20.62 -12.61 -29.89
C ALA A 61 -21.11 -11.71 -28.74
N ASP A 62 -22.42 -11.58 -28.56
CA ASP A 62 -22.99 -10.78 -27.47
C ASP A 62 -22.63 -11.34 -26.08
N LEU A 63 -22.60 -12.67 -25.94
CA LEU A 63 -22.13 -13.32 -24.70
C LEU A 63 -20.63 -13.08 -24.49
N ALA A 64 -19.81 -13.17 -25.54
CA ALA A 64 -18.39 -12.92 -25.48
C ALA A 64 -18.10 -11.46 -25.07
N VAL A 65 -18.77 -10.48 -25.69
CA VAL A 65 -18.69 -9.06 -25.33
C VAL A 65 -19.09 -8.83 -23.87
N ALA A 66 -20.13 -9.51 -23.39
CA ALA A 66 -20.54 -9.42 -21.99
C ALA A 66 -19.51 -10.01 -21.01
N THR A 67 -18.84 -11.10 -21.39
CA THR A 67 -17.78 -11.72 -20.55
C THR A 67 -16.48 -10.95 -20.56
N GLY A 68 -16.19 -10.21 -21.65
CA GLY A 68 -14.95 -9.48 -21.82
C GLY A 68 -14.22 -9.85 -23.11
N THR A 69 -13.37 -8.94 -23.58
CA THR A 69 -12.61 -9.08 -24.83
C THR A 69 -11.11 -9.13 -24.50
N GLY A 70 -10.31 -9.69 -25.40
CA GLY A 70 -8.86 -9.84 -25.21
C GLY A 70 -8.36 -11.27 -25.36
N VAL A 71 -7.09 -11.48 -25.00
CA VAL A 71 -6.41 -12.78 -25.09
C VAL A 71 -6.79 -13.64 -23.90
N VAL A 72 -7.27 -14.85 -24.16
CA VAL A 72 -7.59 -15.84 -23.12
C VAL A 72 -6.33 -16.60 -22.74
N GLU A 73 -5.64 -17.13 -23.74
CA GLU A 73 -4.48 -18.00 -23.55
C GLU A 73 -3.49 -17.86 -24.71
N GLY A 74 -2.21 -17.96 -24.41
CA GLY A 74 -1.15 -18.02 -25.43
C GLY A 74 -0.99 -16.74 -26.23
N LEU A 75 -0.85 -16.84 -27.56
CA LEU A 75 -0.72 -15.72 -28.50
C LEU A 75 0.41 -14.72 -28.17
N MET A 76 1.48 -15.16 -27.52
CA MET A 76 2.63 -14.32 -27.22
C MET A 76 3.50 -14.17 -28.47
N VAL A 77 3.93 -12.94 -28.76
CA VAL A 77 4.86 -12.69 -29.86
C VAL A 77 6.29 -12.71 -29.30
N ARG A 78 7.17 -13.45 -29.95
CA ARG A 78 8.59 -13.53 -29.63
C ARG A 78 9.43 -13.19 -30.84
N GLU A 79 10.53 -12.49 -30.61
CA GLU A 79 11.54 -12.28 -31.64
C GLU A 79 12.34 -13.57 -31.84
N THR A 80 12.38 -14.08 -33.07
CA THR A 80 13.25 -15.21 -33.47
C THR A 80 14.45 -14.73 -34.29
N GLY A 81 14.35 -13.52 -34.87
CA GLY A 81 15.44 -12.84 -35.55
C GLY A 81 15.04 -11.45 -36.04
N PRO A 82 15.95 -10.70 -36.69
CA PRO A 82 15.76 -9.28 -36.99
C PRO A 82 14.61 -8.98 -37.96
N THR A 83 14.14 -9.99 -38.71
CA THR A 83 13.02 -9.87 -39.65
C THR A 83 11.97 -10.97 -39.44
N ARG A 84 12.02 -11.68 -38.31
CA ARG A 84 11.19 -12.86 -38.03
C ARG A 84 10.59 -12.80 -36.62
N ILE A 85 9.30 -13.04 -36.57
CA ILE A 85 8.53 -13.11 -35.33
C ILE A 85 7.83 -14.46 -35.25
N ALA A 86 7.81 -15.05 -34.06
CA ALA A 86 7.03 -16.24 -33.78
C ALA A 86 5.84 -15.84 -32.91
N ILE A 87 4.64 -16.30 -33.28
CA ILE A 87 3.43 -16.16 -32.47
C ILE A 87 3.10 -17.53 -31.90
N SER A 88 3.00 -17.64 -30.57
CA SER A 88 2.62 -18.89 -29.94
C SER A 88 1.15 -19.23 -30.23
N HIS A 89 0.83 -20.52 -30.30
CA HIS A 89 -0.54 -21.02 -30.31
C HIS A 89 -1.37 -20.41 -29.17
N GLY A 90 -2.69 -20.36 -29.35
CA GLY A 90 -3.60 -19.80 -28.37
C GLY A 90 -4.89 -19.27 -28.98
N HIS A 91 -5.69 -18.60 -28.14
CA HIS A 91 -6.97 -18.04 -28.56
C HIS A 91 -7.34 -16.77 -27.80
N GLY A 92 -8.25 -16.01 -28.41
CA GLY A 92 -8.80 -14.79 -27.82
C GLY A 92 -10.11 -14.38 -28.46
N MET A 93 -10.70 -13.31 -27.92
CA MET A 93 -11.94 -12.72 -28.40
C MET A 93 -11.70 -11.29 -28.86
N THR A 94 -12.17 -10.95 -30.06
CA THR A 94 -12.11 -9.57 -30.59
C THR A 94 -13.08 -8.65 -29.85
N PHE A 95 -13.04 -7.34 -30.13
CA PHE A 95 -13.98 -6.40 -29.53
C PHE A 95 -15.42 -6.60 -30.01
N ASP A 96 -15.61 -7.19 -31.19
CA ASP A 96 -16.92 -7.58 -31.72
C ASP A 96 -17.43 -8.93 -31.16
N GLY A 97 -16.65 -9.61 -30.31
CA GLY A 97 -17.01 -10.89 -29.71
C GLY A 97 -16.74 -12.10 -30.61
N GLU A 98 -15.99 -11.92 -31.70
CA GLU A 98 -15.60 -13.03 -32.57
C GLU A 98 -14.38 -13.76 -32.00
N ARG A 99 -14.37 -15.08 -32.16
CA ARG A 99 -13.29 -15.94 -31.67
C ARG A 99 -12.15 -15.96 -32.67
N VAL A 100 -10.94 -15.77 -32.16
CA VAL A 100 -9.68 -15.94 -32.89
C VAL A 100 -8.93 -17.14 -32.30
N PHE A 101 -8.44 -18.02 -33.15
CA PHE A 101 -7.74 -19.24 -32.74
C PHE A 101 -6.53 -19.50 -33.63
N LEU A 102 -5.39 -19.77 -32.99
CA LEU A 102 -4.16 -20.19 -33.62
C LEU A 102 -3.79 -21.59 -33.10
N PRO A 103 -3.90 -22.65 -33.92
CA PRO A 103 -3.73 -24.03 -33.46
C PRO A 103 -2.27 -24.40 -33.17
N GLU A 104 -1.33 -23.81 -33.90
CA GLU A 104 0.11 -24.11 -33.82
C GLU A 104 0.92 -22.82 -33.74
N ASP A 105 2.17 -22.92 -33.29
CA ASP A 105 3.09 -21.78 -33.30
C ASP A 105 3.42 -21.39 -34.74
N VAL A 106 3.31 -20.09 -35.07
CA VAL A 106 3.52 -19.59 -36.43
C VAL A 106 4.73 -18.68 -36.48
N ASP A 107 5.75 -19.05 -37.29
CA ASP A 107 6.88 -18.18 -37.64
C ASP A 107 6.54 -17.35 -38.89
N ILE A 108 6.63 -16.03 -38.75
CA ILE A 108 6.25 -15.07 -39.76
C ILE A 108 7.46 -14.22 -40.11
N ARG A 109 7.71 -14.13 -41.41
CA ARG A 109 8.66 -13.18 -41.95
C ARG A 109 7.97 -11.84 -42.15
N LEU A 110 8.47 -10.79 -41.49
CA LEU A 110 7.89 -9.44 -41.54
C LEU A 110 7.82 -8.87 -42.97
N HIS A 111 8.70 -9.32 -43.86
CA HIS A 111 8.69 -8.96 -45.29
C HIS A 111 7.62 -9.69 -46.11
N ASN A 112 7.16 -10.87 -45.69
CA ASN A 112 6.11 -11.63 -46.38
C ASN A 112 4.69 -11.23 -45.95
N ILE A 113 4.56 -10.33 -44.98
CA ILE A 113 3.27 -9.76 -44.58
C ILE A 113 2.68 -8.86 -45.71
N ALA A 114 3.44 -8.61 -46.79
CA ALA A 114 2.97 -8.03 -48.05
C ALA A 114 1.69 -8.70 -48.62
N LEU A 115 1.55 -10.02 -48.49
CA LEU A 115 0.34 -10.75 -48.89
C LEU A 115 -0.90 -10.35 -48.06
N SER A 116 -0.72 -9.85 -46.85
CA SER A 116 -1.82 -9.34 -46.03
C SER A 116 -2.33 -7.97 -46.49
N GLU A 117 -1.55 -7.18 -47.24
CA GLU A 117 -1.99 -5.87 -47.74
C GLU A 117 -2.90 -5.98 -48.97
N GLU A 118 -2.64 -6.91 -49.89
CA GLU A 118 -3.60 -7.25 -50.95
C GLU A 118 -4.92 -7.76 -50.36
N LEU A 119 -4.83 -8.55 -49.29
CA LEU A 119 -5.98 -8.92 -48.48
C LEU A 119 -6.61 -7.70 -47.80
N ASN A 120 -5.86 -6.80 -47.17
CA ASN A 120 -6.40 -5.60 -46.53
C ASN A 120 -7.11 -4.66 -47.52
N VAL A 121 -6.61 -4.53 -48.74
CA VAL A 121 -7.24 -3.75 -49.83
C VAL A 121 -8.50 -4.46 -50.34
N LYS A 122 -8.44 -5.77 -50.60
CA LYS A 122 -9.63 -6.57 -50.97
C LYS A 122 -10.71 -6.59 -49.87
N MET A 123 -10.31 -6.39 -48.61
CA MET A 123 -11.16 -6.47 -47.42
C MET A 123 -11.51 -5.09 -46.80
N GLY A 124 -11.22 -3.99 -47.51
CA GLY A 124 -11.71 -2.64 -47.18
C GLY A 124 -11.00 -1.90 -46.02
N LEU A 125 -9.82 -2.34 -45.59
CA LEU A 125 -9.07 -1.76 -44.46
C LEU A 125 -8.19 -0.55 -44.83
N SER A 126 -7.87 -0.34 -46.11
CA SER A 126 -7.15 0.86 -46.60
C SER A 126 -7.78 1.40 -47.88
N ARG A 127 -7.94 2.73 -47.96
CA ARG A 127 -8.44 3.43 -49.16
C ARG A 127 -7.37 3.70 -50.22
N LYS A 128 -6.08 3.52 -49.90
CA LYS A 128 -4.96 3.73 -50.82
C LYS A 128 -3.91 2.63 -50.69
N PRO A 129 -3.28 2.17 -51.79
CA PRO A 129 -2.09 1.32 -51.72
C PRO A 129 -0.96 2.09 -51.01
N ALA A 130 -0.35 1.50 -50.00
CA ALA A 130 0.86 2.04 -49.39
C ALA A 130 2.05 1.86 -50.36
N PRO A 131 3.10 2.71 -50.28
CA PRO A 131 4.30 2.58 -51.11
C PRO A 131 5.03 1.23 -50.90
N PRO A 132 5.80 0.75 -51.88
CA PRO A 132 6.33 -0.62 -51.92
C PRO A 132 7.19 -1.02 -50.71
N ASP A 133 7.02 -2.29 -50.33
CA ASP A 133 7.41 -2.97 -49.08
C ASP A 133 8.88 -3.03 -48.67
N ARG A 134 9.81 -2.48 -49.46
CA ARG A 134 11.25 -2.64 -49.19
C ARG A 134 11.79 -1.70 -48.10
N SER A 135 10.98 -0.76 -47.59
CA SER A 135 11.43 0.21 -46.58
C SER A 135 10.36 0.56 -45.53
N ARG A 136 9.56 -0.41 -45.07
CA ARG A 136 8.62 -0.19 -43.95
C ARG A 136 9.37 0.34 -42.75
N SER A 137 9.05 1.58 -42.39
CA SER A 137 9.66 2.30 -41.28
C SER A 137 8.53 3.00 -40.53
N GLY A 138 8.35 2.67 -39.26
CA GLY A 138 7.24 3.13 -38.46
C GLY A 138 6.89 2.16 -37.34
N ILE A 139 5.89 2.54 -36.55
CA ILE A 139 5.36 1.73 -35.47
C ILE A 139 4.12 1.00 -36.00
N TYR A 140 4.06 -0.30 -35.73
CA TYR A 140 2.98 -1.17 -36.17
C TYR A 140 2.46 -2.00 -35.01
N ILE A 141 1.23 -2.45 -35.14
CA ILE A 141 0.57 -3.34 -34.20
C ILE A 141 0.29 -4.64 -34.92
N ILE A 142 0.77 -5.73 -34.34
CA ILE A 142 0.45 -7.08 -34.78
C ILE A 142 -0.92 -7.42 -34.19
N ALA A 143 -1.88 -7.69 -35.07
CA ALA A 143 -3.23 -8.04 -34.69
C ALA A 143 -3.69 -9.29 -35.43
N LEU A 144 -4.55 -10.07 -34.78
CA LEU A 144 -5.26 -11.19 -35.38
C LEU A 144 -6.66 -10.75 -35.76
N ARG A 145 -7.15 -11.26 -36.90
CA ARG A 145 -8.49 -10.99 -37.40
C ARG A 145 -9.14 -12.31 -37.85
N PRO A 146 -10.38 -12.60 -37.44
CA PRO A 146 -11.13 -13.71 -38.01
C PRO A 146 -11.54 -13.37 -39.45
N LEU A 147 -11.40 -14.35 -40.34
CA LEU A 147 -11.75 -14.28 -41.75
C LEU A 147 -12.61 -15.48 -42.12
N GLU A 148 -13.52 -15.29 -43.07
CA GLU A 148 -14.28 -16.36 -43.69
C GLU A 148 -13.88 -16.44 -45.16
N PHE A 149 -13.57 -17.65 -45.62
CA PHE A 149 -13.29 -17.94 -47.01
C PHE A 149 -14.29 -18.96 -47.54
N THR A 150 -14.74 -18.78 -48.77
CA THR A 150 -15.45 -19.84 -49.47
C THR A 150 -14.45 -20.74 -50.18
N ALA A 151 -14.64 -22.04 -50.08
CA ALA A 151 -13.75 -23.05 -50.64
C ALA A 151 -14.52 -24.29 -51.09
N ASN A 152 -13.82 -25.22 -51.72
CA ASN A 152 -14.34 -26.50 -52.23
C ASN A 152 -15.43 -26.30 -53.31
N PRO A 153 -15.03 -25.94 -54.54
CA PRO A 153 -15.97 -25.75 -55.63
C PRO A 153 -16.79 -27.01 -55.89
N THR A 154 -18.12 -26.86 -55.87
CA THR A 154 -19.11 -27.90 -56.07
C THR A 154 -20.03 -27.51 -57.24
N ALA A 155 -20.54 -28.49 -57.98
CA ALA A 155 -21.46 -28.23 -59.07
C ALA A 155 -22.81 -27.73 -58.52
N ALA A 156 -23.14 -26.47 -58.82
CA ALA A 156 -24.45 -25.89 -58.56
C ALA A 156 -25.40 -26.19 -59.72
N TYR A 157 -26.57 -26.73 -59.37
CA TYR A 157 -27.64 -26.95 -60.33
C TYR A 157 -28.32 -25.60 -60.67
N PRO A 158 -28.63 -25.37 -61.95
CA PRO A 158 -29.36 -24.17 -62.36
C PRO A 158 -30.74 -24.13 -61.71
N VAL A 159 -31.15 -22.95 -61.28
CA VAL A 159 -32.49 -22.69 -60.72
C VAL A 159 -33.56 -22.49 -61.80
N ASP A 160 -33.13 -22.23 -63.04
CA ASP A 160 -33.99 -22.04 -64.21
C ASP A 160 -33.88 -23.22 -65.18
N VAL A 161 -34.96 -23.47 -65.93
CA VAL A 161 -35.06 -24.59 -66.89
C VAL A 161 -34.00 -24.51 -68.00
N ASP A 162 -33.62 -23.30 -68.41
CA ASP A 162 -32.59 -23.04 -69.43
C ASP A 162 -31.19 -22.75 -68.84
N GLY A 163 -31.05 -22.81 -67.52
CA GLY A 163 -29.81 -22.46 -66.84
C GLY A 163 -28.70 -23.49 -67.10
N ARG A 164 -27.45 -23.01 -67.20
CA ARG A 164 -26.27 -23.89 -67.27
C ARG A 164 -25.79 -24.23 -65.86
N ARG A 165 -25.22 -25.43 -65.68
CA ARG A 165 -24.52 -25.78 -64.44
C ARG A 165 -23.39 -24.79 -64.19
N GLN A 166 -23.31 -24.28 -62.97
CA GLN A 166 -22.25 -23.38 -62.54
C GLN A 166 -21.41 -24.05 -61.47
N LEU A 167 -20.16 -23.65 -61.35
CA LEU A 167 -19.31 -24.03 -60.23
C LEU A 167 -19.53 -22.98 -59.14
N GLN A 168 -19.93 -23.40 -57.94
CA GLN A 168 -20.04 -22.53 -56.77
C GLN A 168 -19.27 -23.14 -55.61
N ASP A 169 -18.74 -22.33 -54.72
CA ASP A 169 -18.04 -22.83 -53.54
C ASP A 169 -19.02 -23.51 -52.58
N GLY A 170 -18.70 -24.75 -52.18
CA GLY A 170 -19.58 -25.61 -51.39
C GLY A 170 -19.35 -25.54 -49.88
N SER A 171 -18.29 -24.85 -49.43
CA SER A 171 -17.96 -24.75 -48.01
C SER A 171 -17.50 -23.35 -47.61
N VAL A 172 -17.81 -22.97 -46.39
CA VAL A 172 -17.25 -21.78 -45.73
C VAL A 172 -16.20 -22.26 -44.72
N VAL A 173 -15.00 -21.69 -44.79
CA VAL A 173 -13.85 -22.00 -43.95
C VAL A 173 -13.51 -20.76 -43.12
N GLU A 174 -13.61 -20.89 -41.81
CA GLU A 174 -13.14 -19.87 -40.87
C GLU A 174 -11.61 -19.96 -40.75
N ALA A 175 -10.95 -18.81 -40.81
CA ALA A 175 -9.50 -18.68 -40.71
C ALA A 175 -9.15 -17.47 -39.83
N THR A 176 -7.91 -17.43 -39.34
CA THR A 176 -7.37 -16.27 -38.66
C THR A 176 -6.27 -15.65 -39.52
N ALA A 177 -6.41 -14.39 -39.89
CA ALA A 177 -5.36 -13.63 -40.55
C ALA A 177 -4.55 -12.81 -39.55
N ILE A 178 -3.25 -12.74 -39.83
CA ILE A 178 -2.28 -11.95 -39.09
C ILE A 178 -2.05 -10.66 -39.89
N THR A 179 -2.33 -9.53 -39.27
CA THR A 179 -2.34 -8.23 -39.93
C THR A 179 -1.43 -7.26 -39.17
N LEU A 180 -0.80 -6.34 -39.93
CA LEU A 180 -0.05 -5.23 -39.37
C LEU A 180 -0.85 -3.95 -39.53
N ILE A 181 -1.22 -3.35 -38.41
CA ILE A 181 -1.96 -2.08 -38.37
C ILE A 181 -0.97 -0.95 -38.11
N PRO A 182 -0.85 0.06 -38.99
CA PRO A 182 0.06 1.18 -38.78
C PRO A 182 -0.42 2.06 -37.62
N PHE A 183 0.47 2.33 -36.66
CA PHE A 183 0.18 3.25 -35.57
C PHE A 183 0.70 4.65 -35.93
N SER A 184 -0.22 5.60 -36.07
CA SER A 184 0.12 7.00 -36.38
C SER A 184 0.83 7.64 -35.19
N TYR A 185 2.13 7.83 -35.32
CA TYR A 185 2.95 8.57 -34.37
C TYR A 185 3.42 9.89 -35.01
N PRO A 186 3.28 11.05 -34.33
CA PRO A 186 3.73 12.32 -34.89
C PRO A 186 5.23 12.27 -35.18
N ALA A 187 5.58 12.49 -36.46
CA ALA A 187 6.96 12.49 -36.91
C ALA A 187 7.74 13.60 -36.19
N GLY A 188 8.80 13.22 -35.45
CA GLY A 188 9.72 14.15 -34.79
C GLY A 188 9.66 14.24 -33.26
N ALA A 189 8.73 13.52 -32.60
CA ALA A 189 8.50 13.69 -31.16
C ALA A 189 9.60 13.12 -30.22
N ALA A 190 10.38 12.10 -30.62
CA ALA A 190 11.47 11.59 -29.80
C ALA A 190 12.64 11.02 -30.63
N ARG A 191 13.88 11.45 -30.29
CA ARG A 191 15.11 11.11 -31.04
C ARG A 191 15.63 9.70 -30.71
N SER A 192 15.54 9.25 -29.46
CA SER A 192 15.99 7.91 -29.05
C SER A 192 14.87 6.86 -29.16
N ILE A 193 15.28 5.59 -29.30
CA ILE A 193 14.36 4.44 -29.35
C ILE A 193 13.60 4.32 -28.03
N ASP A 194 14.32 4.43 -26.91
CA ASP A 194 13.73 4.30 -25.57
C ASP A 194 12.72 5.43 -25.28
N ALA A 195 13.02 6.68 -25.63
CA ALA A 195 12.09 7.79 -25.43
C ALA A 195 10.83 7.66 -26.30
N ARG A 196 10.93 7.11 -27.53
CA ARG A 196 9.75 6.81 -28.34
C ARG A 196 8.86 5.75 -27.67
N ARG A 197 9.47 4.66 -27.19
CA ARG A 197 8.75 3.60 -26.46
C ARG A 197 8.08 4.15 -25.19
N ALA A 198 8.79 4.99 -24.43
CA ALA A 198 8.28 5.66 -23.23
C ALA A 198 7.07 6.55 -23.52
N ARG A 199 7.17 7.40 -24.55
CA ARG A 199 6.08 8.30 -24.97
C ARG A 199 4.84 7.53 -25.40
N LEU A 200 5.03 6.45 -26.16
CA LEU A 200 3.95 5.58 -26.60
C LEU A 200 3.27 4.88 -25.41
N ALA A 201 4.05 4.38 -24.44
CA ALA A 201 3.50 3.78 -23.23
C ALA A 201 2.68 4.80 -22.43
N HIS A 202 3.22 6.01 -22.25
CA HIS A 202 2.51 7.10 -21.58
C HIS A 202 1.19 7.45 -22.30
N GLN A 203 1.22 7.55 -23.63
CA GLN A 203 0.03 7.84 -24.44
C GLN A 203 -1.04 6.73 -24.33
N LEU A 204 -0.66 5.46 -24.24
CA LEU A 204 -1.61 4.35 -24.21
C LEU A 204 -2.21 4.09 -22.81
N PHE A 205 -1.45 4.32 -21.75
CA PHE A 205 -1.87 4.00 -20.38
C PHE A 205 -2.38 5.20 -19.59
N THR A 206 -1.90 6.40 -19.89
CA THR A 206 -2.18 7.62 -19.11
C THR A 206 -3.08 8.59 -19.88
N GLU A 207 -2.79 8.82 -21.15
CA GLU A 207 -3.66 9.64 -21.99
C GLU A 207 -4.87 8.80 -22.42
N THR A 208 -6.09 9.26 -22.11
CA THR A 208 -7.33 8.64 -22.62
C THR A 208 -7.53 8.91 -24.13
N ASN A 209 -6.44 9.01 -24.89
CA ASN A 209 -6.52 9.14 -26.33
C ASN A 209 -6.72 7.75 -26.91
N ALA A 210 -7.99 7.36 -27.01
CA ALA A 210 -8.38 6.08 -27.55
C ALA A 210 -7.98 5.99 -29.03
N TYR A 211 -6.78 5.46 -29.29
CA TYR A 211 -6.50 4.91 -30.61
C TYR A 211 -7.56 3.84 -30.86
N ARG A 212 -8.50 4.15 -31.75
CA ARG A 212 -9.59 3.24 -32.08
C ARG A 212 -9.06 2.16 -33.01
N MET A 213 -8.74 1.00 -32.42
CA MET A 213 -8.51 -0.21 -33.20
C MET A 213 -9.81 -0.61 -33.91
N PRO A 214 -9.73 -1.23 -35.10
CA PRO A 214 -10.88 -1.93 -35.67
C PRO A 214 -11.42 -2.95 -34.67
N SER A 215 -12.72 -2.95 -34.45
CA SER A 215 -13.38 -3.82 -33.46
C SER A 215 -13.24 -5.32 -33.78
N THR A 216 -13.06 -5.64 -35.06
CA THR A 216 -12.82 -7.00 -35.58
C THR A 216 -11.41 -7.53 -35.33
N THR A 217 -10.54 -6.78 -34.66
CA THR A 217 -9.13 -7.15 -34.49
C THR A 217 -8.78 -7.41 -33.02
N LEU A 218 -7.93 -8.42 -32.79
CA LEU A 218 -7.34 -8.76 -31.51
C LEU A 218 -5.86 -8.34 -31.50
N PRO A 219 -5.48 -7.26 -30.80
CA PRO A 219 -4.09 -6.81 -30.75
C PRO A 219 -3.22 -7.73 -29.88
N LEU A 220 -2.03 -8.05 -30.37
CA LEU A 220 -1.08 -8.94 -29.68
C LEU A 220 0.19 -8.25 -29.20
N ALA A 221 0.79 -7.40 -30.02
CA ALA A 221 2.05 -6.73 -29.72
C ALA A 221 2.23 -5.46 -30.54
N MET A 222 2.99 -4.51 -30.00
CA MET A 222 3.47 -3.34 -30.72
C MET A 222 4.93 -3.56 -31.12
N ILE A 223 5.28 -3.17 -32.34
CA ILE A 223 6.63 -3.29 -32.88
C ILE A 223 7.05 -1.98 -33.53
N GLU A 224 8.34 -1.65 -33.43
CA GLU A 224 8.95 -0.61 -34.25
C GLU A 224 9.80 -1.26 -35.34
N LEU A 225 9.51 -0.90 -36.59
CA LEU A 225 10.26 -1.33 -37.76
C LEU A 225 11.07 -0.16 -38.31
N ARG A 226 12.32 -0.42 -38.70
CA ARG A 226 13.15 0.52 -39.44
C ARG A 226 13.75 -0.18 -40.64
N ARG A 227 13.37 0.25 -41.85
CA ARG A 227 13.78 -0.41 -43.11
C ARG A 227 13.52 -1.93 -43.09
N GLY A 228 12.39 -2.35 -42.50
CA GLY A 228 12.00 -3.75 -42.37
C GLY A 228 12.71 -4.57 -41.30
N GLN A 229 13.63 -3.97 -40.52
CA GLN A 229 14.24 -4.59 -39.34
C GLN A 229 13.45 -4.25 -38.08
N LEU A 230 13.27 -5.24 -37.21
CA LEU A 230 12.69 -5.07 -35.89
C LEU A 230 13.68 -4.34 -34.97
N LEU A 231 13.26 -3.21 -34.40
CA LEU A 231 14.06 -2.46 -33.41
C LEU A 231 13.70 -2.86 -31.99
N TRP A 232 12.41 -3.00 -31.71
CA TRP A 232 11.90 -3.51 -30.44
C TRP A 232 10.52 -4.12 -30.64
N LEU A 233 10.16 -4.99 -29.71
CA LEU A 233 8.89 -5.69 -29.62
C LEU A 233 8.39 -5.58 -28.18
N ASP A 234 7.13 -5.16 -28.02
CA ASP A 234 6.48 -5.06 -26.72
C ASP A 234 5.08 -5.68 -26.80
N ASN A 235 4.88 -6.77 -26.08
CA ASN A 235 3.60 -7.47 -26.07
C ASN A 235 2.55 -6.66 -25.28
N TYR A 236 2.90 -6.20 -24.09
CA TYR A 236 1.93 -5.68 -23.11
C TYR A 236 1.49 -4.23 -23.35
N MET A 237 2.12 -3.50 -24.27
CA MET A 237 1.63 -2.17 -24.67
C MET A 237 0.17 -2.19 -25.13
N VAL A 238 -0.21 -3.15 -25.99
CA VAL A 238 -1.55 -3.21 -26.59
C VAL A 238 -2.29 -4.48 -26.22
N ARG A 239 -1.58 -5.58 -25.92
CA ARG A 239 -2.21 -6.82 -25.46
C ARG A 239 -2.98 -6.59 -24.18
N ARG A 240 -4.21 -7.07 -24.15
CA ARG A 240 -5.04 -7.13 -22.94
C ARG A 240 -5.44 -8.57 -22.70
N GLU A 241 -5.30 -9.01 -21.46
CA GLU A 241 -5.88 -10.29 -21.03
C GLU A 241 -7.40 -10.15 -20.99
N MET A 242 -8.11 -11.26 -21.27
CA MET A 242 -9.56 -11.28 -21.21
C MET A 242 -10.03 -10.84 -19.82
N GLY A 243 -10.92 -9.87 -19.80
CA GLY A 243 -11.56 -9.38 -18.59
C GLY A 243 -12.66 -8.38 -18.93
N ALA A 244 -13.43 -7.96 -17.93
CA ALA A 244 -14.50 -7.01 -18.12
C ALA A 244 -13.95 -5.72 -18.78
N VAL A 245 -14.39 -5.45 -20.02
CA VAL A 245 -14.06 -4.23 -20.77
C VAL A 245 -14.61 -3.00 -20.06
N HIS A 246 -15.74 -3.17 -19.37
CA HIS A 246 -16.35 -2.17 -18.52
C HIS A 246 -15.65 -2.20 -17.15
N SER A 247 -14.84 -1.18 -16.88
CA SER A 247 -14.03 -1.10 -15.66
C SER A 247 -14.77 -0.63 -14.42
N ASP A 248 -16.08 -0.44 -14.51
CA ASP A 248 -16.82 0.13 -13.40
C ASP A 248 -18.31 -0.18 -13.53
N VAL A 249 -18.78 -1.17 -12.77
CA VAL A 249 -20.23 -1.38 -12.61
C VAL A 249 -20.84 -0.19 -11.83
N LEU A 250 -20.01 0.57 -11.10
CA LEU A 250 -20.45 1.65 -10.21
C LEU A 250 -20.00 3.07 -10.63
N GLY A 251 -19.12 3.22 -11.62
CA GLY A 251 -18.74 4.50 -12.23
C GLY A 251 -17.80 5.40 -11.41
N PHE A 252 -17.04 4.87 -10.44
CA PHE A 252 -16.05 5.62 -9.65
C PHE A 252 -14.77 6.03 -10.41
N GLY A 253 -14.62 5.68 -11.69
CA GLY A 253 -13.51 6.11 -12.53
C GLY A 253 -12.24 5.26 -12.36
N PHE A 254 -12.36 4.02 -11.89
CA PHE A 254 -11.20 3.13 -11.81
C PHE A 254 -10.76 2.63 -13.19
N THR A 255 -9.45 2.60 -13.41
CA THR A 255 -8.85 2.04 -14.62
C THR A 255 -9.12 0.52 -14.70
N PRO A 256 -9.50 -0.03 -15.88
CA PRO A 256 -9.78 -1.47 -16.02
C PRO A 256 -8.64 -2.34 -15.51
N ARG A 257 -8.96 -3.40 -14.76
CA ARG A 257 -7.94 -4.34 -14.24
C ARG A 257 -7.02 -4.88 -15.35
N PRO A 258 -7.53 -5.29 -16.54
CA PRO A 258 -6.65 -5.75 -17.63
C PRO A 258 -5.66 -4.67 -18.09
N LEU A 259 -6.10 -3.41 -18.17
CA LEU A 259 -5.25 -2.28 -18.56
C LEU A 259 -4.15 -2.04 -17.52
N ARG A 260 -4.52 -2.05 -16.23
CA ARG A 260 -3.58 -1.92 -15.12
C ARG A 260 -2.52 -3.02 -15.08
N ARG A 261 -2.96 -4.28 -15.17
CA ARG A 261 -2.06 -5.44 -15.20
C ARG A 261 -1.13 -5.42 -16.41
N SER A 262 -1.63 -5.00 -17.58
CA SER A 262 -0.79 -4.84 -18.77
C SER A 262 0.27 -3.74 -18.60
N HIS A 263 -0.06 -2.62 -17.96
CA HIS A 263 0.92 -1.56 -17.68
C HIS A 263 2.04 -2.05 -16.76
N PHE A 264 1.69 -2.79 -15.70
CA PHE A 264 2.67 -3.43 -14.81
C PHE A 264 3.60 -4.40 -15.55
N LYS A 265 3.04 -5.29 -16.37
CA LYS A 265 3.83 -6.27 -17.13
C LYS A 265 4.72 -5.62 -18.19
N GLN A 266 4.20 -4.58 -18.86
CA GLN A 266 4.96 -3.78 -19.81
C GLN A 266 6.19 -3.16 -19.15
N TYR A 267 6.01 -2.59 -17.96
CA TYR A 267 7.09 -2.02 -17.17
C TYR A 267 8.11 -3.08 -16.71
N ASP A 268 7.66 -4.23 -16.22
CA ASP A 268 8.54 -5.32 -15.77
C ASP A 268 9.42 -5.86 -16.92
N GLU A 269 8.84 -6.09 -18.11
CA GLU A 269 9.61 -6.48 -19.30
C GLU A 269 10.60 -5.38 -19.75
N MET A 270 10.17 -4.12 -19.71
CA MET A 270 11.02 -3.01 -20.11
C MET A 270 12.20 -2.79 -19.15
N ILE A 271 11.99 -2.93 -17.84
CA ILE A 271 13.08 -2.86 -16.87
C ILE A 271 14.06 -4.02 -17.01
N ALA A 272 13.56 -5.24 -17.18
CA ALA A 272 14.42 -6.39 -17.41
C ALA A 272 15.34 -6.17 -18.63
N ASP A 273 14.77 -5.69 -19.75
CA ASP A 273 15.55 -5.35 -20.95
C ASP A 273 16.57 -4.22 -20.70
N ILE A 274 16.21 -3.16 -19.98
CA ILE A 274 17.14 -2.06 -19.66
C ILE A 274 18.30 -2.55 -18.79
N VAL A 275 18.02 -3.36 -17.76
CA VAL A 275 19.03 -3.95 -16.87
C VAL A 275 19.96 -4.87 -17.67
N ASP A 276 19.42 -5.75 -18.50
CA ASP A 276 20.21 -6.66 -19.35
C ASP A 276 21.06 -5.90 -20.38
N ARG A 277 20.53 -4.82 -20.96
CA ARG A 277 21.30 -3.95 -21.87
C ARG A 277 22.44 -3.25 -21.14
N ARG A 278 22.21 -2.72 -19.95
CA ARG A 278 23.23 -2.03 -19.14
C ARG A 278 24.32 -2.98 -18.64
N LEU A 279 23.95 -4.18 -18.20
CA LEU A 279 24.89 -5.23 -17.82
C LEU A 279 25.79 -5.61 -19.00
N ARG A 280 25.23 -5.77 -20.20
CA ARG A 280 25.99 -6.08 -21.43
C ARG A 280 26.94 -4.95 -21.84
N SER A 281 26.56 -3.70 -21.63
CA SER A 281 27.41 -2.54 -21.91
C SER A 281 28.37 -2.18 -20.77
N ASN A 282 28.38 -2.95 -19.68
CA ASN A 282 29.08 -2.65 -18.42
C ASN A 282 28.80 -1.23 -17.89
N ALA A 283 27.58 -0.73 -18.13
CA ALA A 283 27.11 0.52 -17.59
C ALA A 283 26.54 0.26 -16.19
N GLY A 284 26.82 1.13 -15.23
CA GLY A 284 26.29 1.00 -13.87
C GLY A 284 24.76 0.89 -13.85
N LEU A 285 24.24 0.13 -12.88
CA LEU A 285 22.80 -0.05 -12.66
C LEU A 285 22.12 1.13 -11.94
N ARG A 286 22.84 2.24 -11.76
CA ARG A 286 22.31 3.50 -11.21
C ARG A 286 21.78 4.36 -12.35
N PHE A 287 20.47 4.59 -12.38
CA PHE A 287 19.83 5.47 -13.35
C PHE A 287 18.51 6.04 -12.85
N ALA A 288 18.14 7.19 -13.41
CA ALA A 288 16.86 7.83 -13.16
C ALA A 288 15.77 7.24 -14.07
N ALA A 289 14.57 7.08 -13.53
CA ALA A 289 13.40 6.60 -14.28
C ALA A 289 13.08 7.52 -15.47
N THR A 290 13.27 8.83 -15.33
CA THR A 290 13.02 9.84 -16.36
C THR A 290 13.88 9.65 -17.63
N GLU A 291 14.97 8.89 -17.56
CA GLU A 291 15.78 8.56 -18.75
C GLU A 291 15.04 7.61 -19.71
N TYR A 292 14.20 6.73 -19.18
CA TYR A 292 13.57 5.63 -19.92
C TYR A 292 12.04 5.65 -19.88
N PHE A 293 11.43 6.39 -18.97
CA PHE A 293 9.99 6.38 -18.73
C PHE A 293 9.44 7.82 -18.61
N GLU A 294 8.25 8.05 -19.17
CA GLU A 294 7.48 9.30 -18.97
C GLU A 294 6.41 9.13 -17.86
N SER A 295 5.89 7.91 -17.70
CA SER A 295 5.05 7.53 -16.57
C SER A 295 5.42 6.12 -16.10
N LEU A 296 5.23 5.90 -14.80
CA LEU A 296 5.44 4.62 -14.14
C LEU A 296 4.08 4.02 -13.74
N PRO A 297 3.95 2.69 -13.69
CA PRO A 297 2.81 2.07 -13.03
C PRO A 297 2.81 2.42 -11.53
N ALA A 298 1.64 2.31 -10.89
CA ALA A 298 1.50 2.60 -9.46
C ALA A 298 2.38 1.69 -8.58
N ALA A 299 2.68 0.48 -9.04
CA ALA A 299 3.64 -0.41 -8.40
C ALA A 299 4.54 -1.08 -9.44
N GLY A 300 5.75 -1.48 -9.03
CA GLY A 300 6.73 -2.10 -9.92
C GLY A 300 7.99 -2.56 -9.20
N ARG A 301 8.91 -3.20 -9.93
CA ARG A 301 10.25 -3.54 -9.45
C ARG A 301 11.24 -2.43 -9.77
N LEU A 302 12.20 -2.19 -8.89
CA LEU A 302 13.35 -1.32 -9.14
C LEU A 302 14.66 -2.07 -8.86
N PRO A 303 15.77 -1.78 -9.56
CA PRO A 303 17.07 -2.34 -9.22
C PRO A 303 17.55 -1.88 -7.84
N THR A 304 18.09 -2.80 -7.02
CA THR A 304 18.65 -2.46 -5.69
C THR A 304 19.76 -1.42 -5.77
N ALA A 305 20.54 -1.41 -6.86
CA ALA A 305 21.64 -0.47 -7.07
C ALA A 305 21.21 1.01 -7.13
N CYS A 306 19.92 1.30 -7.39
CA CYS A 306 19.39 2.66 -7.41
C CYS A 306 19.13 3.24 -6.02
N VAL A 307 19.19 2.42 -4.97
CA VAL A 307 19.07 2.83 -3.57
C VAL A 307 20.44 2.78 -2.93
N ASP A 308 20.95 3.95 -2.53
CA ASP A 308 22.19 4.06 -1.77
C ASP A 308 21.85 4.19 -0.29
N LEU A 309 22.22 3.17 0.49
CA LEU A 309 22.00 3.14 1.93
C LEU A 309 23.07 3.89 2.72
N ASP A 310 24.25 4.11 2.15
CA ASP A 310 25.34 4.80 2.87
C ASP A 310 24.98 6.27 3.09
N ASN A 311 24.41 6.88 2.06
CA ASN A 311 23.95 8.27 2.08
C ASN A 311 22.45 8.39 2.32
N PHE A 312 21.75 7.26 2.46
CA PHE A 312 20.28 7.17 2.39
C PHE A 312 19.73 8.01 1.24
N THR A 313 20.24 7.81 0.03
CA THR A 313 19.77 8.51 -1.18
C THR A 313 19.19 7.54 -2.19
N GLN A 314 18.21 7.99 -2.95
CA GLN A 314 17.64 7.22 -4.07
C GLN A 314 17.91 7.96 -5.38
N HIS A 315 18.21 7.23 -6.45
CA HIS A 315 18.53 7.80 -7.77
C HIS A 315 17.46 7.51 -8.83
N PHE A 316 16.43 6.72 -8.50
CA PHE A 316 15.45 6.23 -9.48
C PHE A 316 14.30 7.22 -9.69
N PHE A 317 13.69 7.70 -8.62
CA PHE A 317 12.60 8.66 -8.64
C PHE A 317 13.14 10.10 -8.67
N PRO A 318 12.37 11.06 -9.21
CA PRO A 318 12.72 12.47 -9.12
C PRO A 318 12.81 12.96 -7.67
N ASP A 319 13.74 13.89 -7.40
CA ASP A 319 14.00 14.42 -6.05
C ASP A 319 12.79 15.12 -5.40
N ALA A 320 11.82 15.57 -6.20
CA ALA A 320 10.61 16.22 -5.70
C ALA A 320 9.55 15.25 -5.15
N MET A 321 9.74 13.94 -5.33
CA MET A 321 8.82 12.90 -4.87
C MET A 321 9.17 12.47 -3.43
N ASP A 322 8.14 12.27 -2.61
CA ASP A 322 8.33 11.70 -1.28
C ASP A 322 8.52 10.17 -1.39
N VAL A 323 9.69 9.69 -0.99
CA VAL A 323 10.10 8.29 -1.08
C VAL A 323 10.51 7.81 0.32
N GLU A 324 9.93 6.70 0.75
CA GLU A 324 10.30 6.03 2.00
C GLU A 324 10.69 4.58 1.74
N ILE A 325 11.53 3.98 2.59
CA ILE A 325 11.86 2.56 2.55
C ILE A 325 11.34 1.82 3.78
N SER A 326 10.74 0.65 3.59
CA SER A 326 10.26 -0.20 4.67
C SER A 326 10.47 -1.68 4.35
N ILE A 327 10.57 -2.50 5.39
CA ILE A 327 10.57 -3.97 5.28
C ILE A 327 9.15 -4.49 5.36
N VAL A 328 8.81 -5.50 4.55
CA VAL A 328 7.48 -6.12 4.52
C VAL A 328 7.60 -7.64 4.43
N PRO A 329 6.72 -8.42 5.08
CA PRO A 329 6.65 -9.86 4.87
C PRO A 329 6.36 -10.24 3.42
N GLU A 330 7.07 -11.22 2.87
CA GLU A 330 6.88 -11.69 1.48
C GLU A 330 5.43 -12.06 1.13
N ASP A 331 4.67 -12.59 2.07
CA ASP A 331 3.29 -13.01 1.89
C ASP A 331 2.27 -11.85 1.85
N GLU A 332 2.64 -10.67 2.34
CA GLU A 332 1.79 -9.46 2.29
C GLU A 332 2.03 -8.62 1.03
N MET A 333 3.14 -8.86 0.32
CA MET A 333 3.52 -8.09 -0.87
C MET A 333 2.44 -8.14 -1.97
N GLY A 334 1.84 -9.30 -2.21
CA GLY A 334 0.81 -9.46 -3.24
C GLY A 334 -0.44 -8.58 -2.99
N LEU A 335 -0.83 -8.43 -1.72
CA LEU A 335 -1.97 -7.59 -1.33
C LEU A 335 -1.66 -6.10 -1.54
N LEU A 336 -0.47 -5.66 -1.11
CA LEU A 336 -0.04 -4.27 -1.25
C LEU A 336 0.09 -3.85 -2.72
N LEU A 337 0.57 -4.75 -3.58
CA LEU A 337 0.64 -4.52 -5.01
C LEU A 337 -0.77 -4.33 -5.61
N GLU A 338 -1.72 -5.23 -5.33
CA GLU A 338 -3.09 -5.12 -5.86
C GLU A 338 -3.81 -3.85 -5.36
N GLU A 339 -3.61 -3.46 -4.10
CA GLU A 339 -4.17 -2.21 -3.56
C GLU A 339 -3.60 -0.98 -4.26
N SER A 340 -2.28 -0.92 -4.43
CA SER A 340 -1.62 0.22 -5.07
C SER A 340 -1.96 0.34 -6.54
N MET A 341 -2.14 -0.78 -7.24
CA MET A 341 -2.60 -0.77 -8.61
C MET A 341 -3.97 -0.10 -8.76
N LEU A 342 -4.79 0.09 -7.71
CA LEU A 342 -6.03 0.88 -7.82
C LEU A 342 -5.77 2.38 -7.99
N LEU A 343 -4.57 2.85 -7.65
CA LEU A 343 -4.16 4.24 -7.80
C LEU A 343 -3.76 4.53 -9.25
N PRO A 344 -3.86 5.80 -9.69
CA PRO A 344 -3.44 6.16 -11.03
C PRO A 344 -1.93 5.93 -11.21
N PRO A 345 -1.46 5.79 -12.47
CA PRO A 345 -0.04 5.81 -12.79
C PRO A 345 0.68 7.06 -12.24
N VAL A 346 1.99 6.97 -12.08
CA VAL A 346 2.86 8.05 -11.59
C VAL A 346 3.44 8.78 -12.80
N PRO A 347 3.00 10.01 -13.11
CA PRO A 347 3.60 10.81 -14.18
C PRO A 347 4.94 11.38 -13.72
N LEU A 348 5.96 11.33 -14.59
CA LEU A 348 7.30 11.89 -14.33
C LEU A 348 7.52 13.24 -15.03
N ASN A 349 6.58 13.71 -15.84
CA ASN A 349 6.70 14.94 -16.61
C ASN A 349 6.07 16.17 -15.91
N ASP A 350 5.12 15.97 -14.98
CA ASP A 350 4.40 17.07 -14.31
C ASP A 350 4.89 17.24 -12.87
N GLU A 351 5.58 18.35 -12.60
CA GLU A 351 6.12 18.70 -11.28
C GLU A 351 5.06 18.75 -10.17
N ASN A 352 3.84 19.19 -10.47
CA ASN A 352 2.77 19.26 -9.46
C ASN A 352 2.24 17.87 -9.08
N ALA A 353 2.13 16.99 -10.07
CA ALA A 353 1.73 15.61 -9.85
C ALA A 353 2.82 14.82 -9.10
N ILE A 354 4.10 15.11 -9.36
CA ILE A 354 5.23 14.51 -8.64
C ILE A 354 5.19 14.87 -7.15
N ALA A 355 5.03 16.16 -6.84
CA ALA A 355 5.02 16.65 -5.45
C ALA A 355 3.85 16.11 -4.60
N THR A 356 2.76 15.72 -5.24
CA THR A 356 1.57 15.16 -4.55
C THR A 356 1.59 13.64 -4.46
N THR A 357 2.55 12.99 -5.12
CA THR A 357 2.68 11.54 -5.17
C THR A 357 3.70 11.07 -4.14
N ALA A 358 3.28 10.16 -3.25
CA ALA A 358 4.15 9.49 -2.31
C ALA A 358 4.37 8.03 -2.74
N VAL A 359 5.62 7.58 -2.68
CA VAL A 359 6.04 6.22 -3.04
C VAL A 359 6.73 5.57 -1.86
N MET A 360 6.49 4.27 -1.69
CA MET A 360 7.16 3.45 -0.69
C MET A 360 7.92 2.33 -1.38
N ILE A 361 9.17 2.18 -1.02
CA ILE A 361 10.05 1.10 -1.45
C ILE A 361 9.95 -0.01 -0.40
N PHE A 362 9.54 -1.20 -0.81
CA PHE A 362 9.39 -2.36 0.03
C PHE A 362 10.48 -3.39 -0.21
N LEU A 363 11.15 -3.76 0.87
CA LEU A 363 12.07 -4.87 0.92
C LEU A 363 11.32 -6.12 1.43
N PRO A 364 11.01 -7.10 0.55
CA PRO A 364 10.39 -8.35 0.97
C PRO A 364 11.34 -9.13 1.87
N VAL A 365 10.86 -9.58 3.02
CA VAL A 365 11.63 -10.39 3.98
C VAL A 365 10.79 -11.60 4.39
N PRO A 366 11.37 -12.79 4.55
CA PRO A 366 10.64 -13.94 5.07
C PRO A 366 10.04 -13.67 6.45
N ARG A 367 8.81 -14.14 6.70
CA ARG A 367 8.05 -13.84 7.94
C ARG A 367 8.79 -14.23 9.23
N HIS A 368 9.61 -15.29 9.19
CA HIS A 368 10.39 -15.73 10.35
C HIS A 368 11.53 -14.77 10.72
N THR A 369 12.17 -14.12 9.73
CA THR A 369 13.19 -13.08 9.94
C THR A 369 12.59 -11.70 10.22
N PHE A 370 11.37 -11.44 9.74
CA PHE A 370 10.71 -10.13 9.89
C PHE A 370 10.62 -9.68 11.36
N HIS A 371 10.26 -10.55 12.29
CA HIS A 371 10.13 -10.18 13.71
C HIS A 371 11.46 -9.87 14.39
N SER A 372 12.55 -10.56 14.03
CA SER A 372 13.87 -10.24 14.59
C SER A 372 14.39 -8.92 14.02
N GLU A 373 14.25 -8.71 12.72
CA GLU A 373 14.72 -7.50 12.05
C GLU A 373 13.90 -6.27 12.44
N THR A 374 12.56 -6.38 12.53
CA THR A 374 11.73 -5.29 13.06
C THR A 374 12.06 -4.93 14.50
N LYS A 375 12.46 -5.88 15.36
CA LYS A 375 12.91 -5.56 16.73
C LYS A 375 14.24 -4.82 16.73
N VAL A 376 15.17 -5.17 15.84
CA VAL A 376 16.43 -4.45 15.66
C VAL A 376 16.17 -3.04 15.13
N LEU A 377 15.29 -2.90 14.14
CA LEU A 377 14.92 -1.63 13.52
C LEU A 377 14.07 -0.73 14.43
N LYS A 378 13.15 -1.27 15.24
CA LYS A 378 12.32 -0.47 16.19
C LYS A 378 13.09 0.06 17.39
N ARG A 379 14.25 -0.53 17.72
CA ARG A 379 15.16 0.05 18.72
C ARG A 379 15.83 1.33 18.21
N LEU A 380 15.64 1.66 16.92
CA LEU A 380 16.21 2.81 16.26
C LEU A 380 15.09 3.88 16.14
N PRO A 381 15.33 5.12 16.61
CA PRO A 381 14.26 6.07 16.91
C PRO A 381 13.61 6.76 15.69
N THR A 382 13.99 6.43 14.46
CA THR A 382 13.47 7.13 13.26
C THR A 382 13.27 6.19 12.07
N PRO A 383 12.12 6.28 11.36
CA PRO A 383 12.00 5.71 10.02
C PRO A 383 12.97 6.42 9.06
N ILE A 384 13.54 5.67 8.11
CA ILE A 384 14.44 6.24 7.11
C ILE A 384 13.61 6.94 6.04
N GLN A 385 13.66 8.25 6.04
CA GLN A 385 13.23 9.09 4.92
C GLN A 385 14.45 9.42 4.07
N PHE A 386 14.35 9.24 2.75
CA PHE A 386 15.40 9.72 1.85
C PHE A 386 15.38 11.26 1.89
N PRO A 387 16.50 11.94 2.16
CA PRO A 387 16.52 13.39 2.26
C PRO A 387 16.19 13.97 0.88
N ILE A 388 15.04 14.62 0.78
CA ILE A 388 14.66 15.45 -0.36
C ILE A 388 15.77 16.50 -0.52
N LYS A 389 16.48 16.50 -1.65
CA LYS A 389 17.39 17.58 -2.01
C LYS A 389 16.57 18.84 -2.28
N THR A 390 16.27 19.58 -1.22
CA THR A 390 15.73 20.96 -1.25
C THR A 390 14.62 21.17 -2.27
N VAL A 391 13.45 20.60 -2.02
CA VAL A 391 12.22 21.23 -2.53
C VAL A 391 12.14 22.57 -1.81
N ARG A 392 12.23 23.69 -2.55
CA ARG A 392 11.80 24.99 -2.04
C ARG A 392 10.37 24.80 -1.56
N SER A 393 10.17 24.78 -0.24
CA SER A 393 8.83 24.70 0.33
C SER A 393 8.00 25.82 -0.28
N ARG A 394 6.92 25.49 -1.00
CA ARG A 394 5.94 26.49 -1.45
C ARG A 394 5.18 27.13 -0.29
N PHE A 395 5.43 26.67 0.94
CA PHE A 395 5.06 27.39 2.16
C PHE A 395 5.69 28.77 2.14
N THR A 396 4.84 29.79 2.12
CA THR A 396 5.32 31.15 2.29
C THR A 396 5.85 31.30 3.72
N PRO A 397 6.90 32.10 3.96
CA PRO A 397 7.40 32.35 5.32
C PRO A 397 6.32 32.89 6.30
N LYS A 398 5.22 33.43 5.77
CA LYS A 398 4.05 33.84 6.56
C LYS A 398 3.29 32.67 7.19
N ASP A 399 3.23 31.51 6.53
CA ASP A 399 2.49 30.35 7.04
C ASP A 399 3.25 29.72 8.24
N TYR A 400 4.58 29.75 8.20
CA TYR A 400 5.43 29.39 9.34
C TYR A 400 5.26 30.34 10.53
N LEU A 401 5.17 31.66 10.28
CA LEU A 401 4.98 32.64 11.35
C LEU A 401 3.63 32.48 12.09
N ASN A 402 2.60 31.93 11.43
CA ASN A 402 1.31 31.67 12.07
C ASN A 402 1.31 30.37 12.90
N LEU A 403 2.11 29.37 12.51
CA LEU A 403 2.23 28.10 13.23
C LEU A 403 3.19 28.18 14.43
N PHE A 404 4.24 29.01 14.36
CA PHE A 404 5.26 29.14 15.40
C PHE A 404 5.05 30.30 16.39
N GLN A 405 3.89 30.98 16.36
CA GLN A 405 3.56 32.02 17.35
C GLN A 405 3.26 31.48 18.76
N ALA A 406 3.18 30.17 18.96
CA ALA A 406 3.26 29.57 20.29
C ALA A 406 4.74 29.31 20.65
N LYS A 407 5.32 30.20 21.46
CA LYS A 407 6.68 30.06 22.00
C LYS A 407 6.84 28.73 22.73
N LEU A 408 7.62 27.80 22.17
CA LEU A 408 8.15 26.65 22.89
C LEU A 408 9.55 26.96 23.44
N PRO A 409 9.88 26.55 24.68
CA PRO A 409 11.22 26.67 25.22
C PRO A 409 12.20 25.74 24.48
N ASP A 410 13.44 26.19 24.41
CA ASP A 410 14.53 25.61 23.63
C ASP A 410 14.94 24.22 24.19
N PHE A 411 14.42 23.16 23.58
CA PHE A 411 14.87 21.79 23.87
C PHE A 411 16.13 21.51 23.05
N LYS A 412 17.29 21.47 23.72
CA LYS A 412 18.52 20.91 23.11
C LYS A 412 18.28 19.44 22.77
N THR A 413 18.19 19.13 21.48
CA THR A 413 18.22 17.76 21.00
C THR A 413 19.59 17.15 21.31
N PRO A 414 19.67 16.00 21.99
CA PRO A 414 20.95 15.31 22.18
C PRO A 414 21.49 14.90 20.81
N ALA A 415 22.78 15.16 20.58
CA ALA A 415 23.45 14.71 19.37
C ALA A 415 23.36 13.17 19.28
N PRO A 416 22.93 12.59 18.15
CA PRO A 416 22.82 11.15 18.01
C PRO A 416 24.21 10.52 18.02
N GLY A 417 24.56 9.81 19.11
CA GLY A 417 25.75 8.99 19.16
C GLY A 417 25.59 7.78 18.22
N ASN A 418 26.52 7.60 17.27
CA ASN A 418 26.84 6.39 16.47
C ASN A 418 25.73 5.35 16.17
N THR A 419 24.47 5.79 16.06
CA THR A 419 23.31 4.93 15.81
C THR A 419 23.14 4.67 14.31
N GLN A 420 23.67 5.57 13.47
CA GLN A 420 23.71 5.46 12.01
C GLN A 420 24.52 4.23 11.55
N ALA A 421 25.68 3.96 12.17
CA ALA A 421 26.50 2.81 11.82
C ALA A 421 25.79 1.45 12.04
N LEU A 422 24.98 1.33 13.09
CA LEU A 422 24.19 0.11 13.35
C LEU A 422 23.00 -0.04 12.37
N GLN A 423 22.35 1.07 12.00
CA GLN A 423 21.32 1.10 10.96
C GLN A 423 21.89 0.63 9.62
N GLU A 424 23.06 1.15 9.24
CA GLU A 424 23.74 0.79 7.99
C GLU A 424 24.03 -0.72 7.90
N VAL A 425 24.53 -1.36 8.97
CA VAL A 425 24.85 -2.80 8.94
C VAL A 425 23.61 -3.67 8.74
N ALA A 426 22.49 -3.34 9.41
CA ALA A 426 21.25 -4.12 9.29
C ALA A 426 20.63 -4.01 7.89
N TRP A 427 20.53 -2.78 7.34
CA TRP A 427 19.96 -2.56 6.02
C TRP A 427 20.85 -3.10 4.89
N LYS A 428 22.18 -2.96 4.99
CA LYS A 428 23.13 -3.56 4.03
C LYS A 428 22.99 -5.08 3.97
N ARG A 429 22.82 -5.74 5.12
CA ARG A 429 22.59 -7.19 5.17
C ARG A 429 21.34 -7.58 4.40
N LEU A 430 20.23 -6.87 4.61
CA LEU A 430 18.96 -7.19 3.96
C LEU A 430 18.99 -6.93 2.44
N LEU A 431 19.67 -5.87 1.98
CA LEU A 431 19.78 -5.56 0.55
C LEU A 431 20.78 -6.45 -0.19
N SER A 432 21.83 -6.94 0.48
CA SER A 432 22.87 -7.78 -0.16
C SER A 432 22.33 -9.07 -0.79
N GLY A 433 21.15 -9.54 -0.34
CA GLY A 433 20.48 -10.73 -0.87
C GLY A 433 19.54 -10.48 -2.06
N GLN A 434 19.33 -9.23 -2.49
CA GLN A 434 18.30 -8.90 -3.48
C GLN A 434 18.86 -8.18 -4.71
N THR A 435 18.35 -8.54 -5.89
CA THR A 435 18.65 -7.84 -7.16
C THR A 435 17.62 -6.74 -7.44
N PHE A 436 16.38 -6.97 -7.02
CA PHE A 436 15.26 -6.05 -7.22
C PHE A 436 14.56 -5.78 -5.90
N VAL A 437 14.15 -4.52 -5.70
CA VAL A 437 13.25 -4.08 -4.63
C VAL A 437 11.91 -3.74 -5.27
N TRP A 438 10.84 -3.72 -4.48
CA TRP A 438 9.53 -3.33 -4.97
C TRP A 438 9.26 -1.87 -4.60
N TYR A 439 8.56 -1.13 -5.45
CA TYR A 439 7.97 0.15 -5.08
C TYR A 439 6.47 0.12 -5.28
N VAL A 440 5.79 0.90 -4.46
CA VAL A 440 4.35 0.94 -4.34
C VAL A 440 3.93 2.39 -4.08
N ARG A 441 3.04 2.92 -4.91
CA ARG A 441 2.41 4.21 -4.68
C ARG A 441 1.47 4.09 -3.50
N ARG A 442 1.56 5.05 -2.56
CA ARG A 442 0.63 5.13 -1.43
C ARG A 442 -0.44 6.19 -1.71
N ARG A 443 -1.59 6.03 -1.04
CA ARG A 443 -2.53 7.13 -0.87
C ARG A 443 -1.84 8.17 -0.01
N ASN A 444 -1.81 9.41 -0.47
CA ASN A 444 -1.24 10.50 0.29
C ASN A 444 -2.20 10.83 1.45
N LEU A 445 -2.05 10.08 2.54
CA LEU A 445 -2.66 10.41 3.82
C LEU A 445 -1.65 11.35 4.48
N ASN A 446 -2.04 12.61 4.68
CA ASN A 446 -1.30 13.49 5.58
C ASN A 446 -1.37 12.86 6.97
N TYR A 447 -0.40 11.98 7.28
CA TYR A 447 -0.19 11.50 8.62
C TYR A 447 0.18 12.72 9.44
N LYS A 448 -0.76 13.19 10.26
CA LYS A 448 -0.42 14.03 11.38
C LYS A 448 0.39 13.15 12.33
N ASP A 449 1.71 13.35 12.35
CA ASP A 449 2.60 12.82 13.40
C ASP A 449 2.20 13.29 14.82
N GLU A 450 1.15 14.10 14.95
CA GLU A 450 0.56 14.55 16.22
C GLU A 450 -0.08 13.42 17.05
N ILE A 451 -0.27 12.21 16.52
CA ILE A 451 -0.56 11.04 17.38
C ILE A 451 0.75 10.55 18.00
N SER A 452 1.38 11.42 18.78
CA SER A 452 2.43 11.06 19.72
C SER A 452 1.80 10.24 20.84
N GLY A 453 1.66 8.93 20.61
CA GLY A 453 1.47 8.01 21.71
C GLY A 453 2.74 8.05 22.56
N SER A 454 2.65 8.50 23.81
CA SER A 454 3.74 8.31 24.75
C SER A 454 3.84 6.81 25.04
N VAL A 455 4.98 6.21 24.71
CA VAL A 455 5.22 4.80 24.98
C VAL A 455 5.32 4.63 26.49
N VAL A 456 4.28 4.06 27.10
CA VAL A 456 4.31 3.64 28.49
C VAL A 456 4.96 2.26 28.55
N HIS A 457 6.18 2.19 29.09
CA HIS A 457 6.90 0.94 29.25
C HIS A 457 6.31 0.11 30.40
N VAL A 458 5.63 -1.00 30.07
CA VAL A 458 5.17 -1.99 31.05
C VAL A 458 6.32 -2.95 31.34
N MET A 459 6.98 -2.80 32.50
CA MET A 459 8.18 -3.57 32.87
C MET A 459 7.88 -4.82 33.73
N THR A 460 6.69 -4.94 34.33
CA THR A 460 6.31 -6.03 35.26
C THR A 460 4.84 -6.46 35.09
N ASN A 461 4.39 -7.44 35.89
CA ASN A 461 2.99 -7.84 35.96
C ASN A 461 2.16 -6.82 36.74
N GLU A 462 1.92 -5.67 36.12
CA GLU A 462 1.25 -4.50 36.71
C GLU A 462 -0.06 -4.84 37.42
N HIS A 463 -0.83 -5.80 36.88
CA HIS A 463 -2.10 -6.19 37.47
C HIS A 463 -1.94 -6.87 38.83
N GLN A 464 -0.90 -7.69 39.01
CA GLN A 464 -0.61 -8.32 40.30
C GLN A 464 -0.05 -7.29 41.29
N ASP A 465 0.91 -6.48 40.85
CA ASP A 465 1.54 -5.46 41.69
C ASP A 465 0.51 -4.43 42.20
N GLU A 466 -0.42 -3.99 41.34
CA GLU A 466 -1.51 -3.08 41.72
C GLU A 466 -2.52 -3.76 42.66
N THR A 467 -2.83 -5.04 42.44
CA THR A 467 -3.74 -5.80 43.30
C THR A 467 -3.17 -5.96 44.71
N ASP A 468 -1.88 -6.26 44.82
CA ASP A 468 -1.19 -6.42 46.10
C ASP A 468 -1.02 -5.08 46.83
N MET A 469 -0.70 -4.01 46.10
CA MET A 469 -0.72 -2.65 46.64
C MET A 469 -2.11 -2.29 47.22
N ARG A 470 -3.20 -2.55 46.48
CA ARG A 470 -4.57 -2.27 46.94
C ARG A 470 -4.95 -3.11 48.16
N ARG A 471 -4.54 -4.39 48.24
CA ARG A 471 -4.75 -5.22 49.44
C ARG A 471 -4.03 -4.64 50.64
N TYR A 472 -2.77 -4.22 50.47
CA TYR A 472 -1.98 -3.61 51.54
C TYR A 472 -2.61 -2.29 52.02
N GLN A 473 -3.01 -1.40 51.10
CA GLN A 473 -3.71 -0.15 51.44
C GLN A 473 -5.02 -0.38 52.20
N ARG A 474 -5.80 -1.42 51.85
CA ARG A 474 -7.01 -1.80 52.59
C ARG A 474 -6.72 -2.28 54.01
N SER A 475 -5.63 -3.01 54.22
CA SER A 475 -5.21 -3.41 55.58
C SER A 475 -4.84 -2.22 56.48
N LEU A 476 -4.43 -1.10 55.88
CA LEU A 476 -4.01 0.12 56.57
C LEU A 476 -5.10 1.22 56.63
N ASN A 477 -6.29 0.97 56.08
CA ASN A 477 -7.37 1.95 55.88
C ASN A 477 -6.97 3.18 55.05
N LEU A 478 -6.06 3.02 54.07
CA LEU A 478 -5.57 4.10 53.19
C LEU A 478 -6.17 4.07 51.77
N TYR A 479 -7.04 3.10 51.51
CA TYR A 479 -7.60 2.88 50.17
C TYR A 479 -8.49 4.03 49.69
N ASP A 480 -9.25 4.64 50.61
CA ASP A 480 -10.15 5.74 50.28
C ASP A 480 -9.38 7.03 49.97
N ASP A 481 -8.28 7.29 50.68
CA ASP A 481 -7.36 8.41 50.41
C ASP A 481 -6.75 8.30 49.00
N PHE A 482 -6.28 7.11 48.64
CA PHE A 482 -5.75 6.83 47.30
C PHE A 482 -6.81 7.01 46.21
N THR A 483 -8.04 6.53 46.46
CA THR A 483 -9.15 6.67 45.51
C THR A 483 -9.55 8.14 45.33
N TYR A 484 -9.55 8.92 46.41
CA TYR A 484 -9.81 10.35 46.37
C TYR A 484 -8.75 11.11 45.57
N LEU A 485 -7.46 10.78 45.75
CA LEU A 485 -6.37 11.35 44.97
C LEU A 485 -6.49 11.04 43.47
N LYS A 486 -6.88 9.80 43.13
CA LYS A 486 -7.10 9.39 41.74
C LYS A 486 -8.24 10.17 41.06
N VAL A 487 -9.31 10.46 41.79
CA VAL A 487 -10.41 11.30 41.27
C VAL A 487 -9.95 12.75 41.04
N ARG A 488 -8.97 13.22 41.83
CA ARG A 488 -8.43 14.59 41.77
C ARG A 488 -7.26 14.76 40.78
N GLY A 489 -6.68 13.65 40.31
CA GLY A 489 -5.48 13.60 39.48
C GLY A 489 -5.75 13.57 37.98
N SER A 490 -4.75 13.98 37.20
CA SER A 490 -4.71 13.72 35.76
C SER A 490 -4.28 12.27 35.47
N ALA A 491 -4.66 11.72 34.31
CA ALA A 491 -4.28 10.34 33.94
C ALA A 491 -2.76 10.10 33.93
N ALA A 492 -1.95 11.11 33.60
CA ALA A 492 -0.50 11.04 33.66
C ALA A 492 0.03 11.03 35.11
N ALA A 493 -0.58 11.81 36.00
CA ALA A 493 -0.24 11.82 37.42
C ALA A 493 -0.65 10.50 38.11
N ASP A 494 -1.80 9.93 37.74
CA ASP A 494 -2.25 8.63 38.22
C ASP A 494 -1.25 7.52 37.89
N LEU A 495 -0.71 7.52 36.67
CA LEU A 495 0.28 6.56 36.23
C LEU A 495 1.57 6.66 37.07
N GLU A 496 2.09 7.87 37.26
CA GLU A 496 3.30 8.08 38.08
C GLU A 496 3.07 7.71 39.55
N MET A 497 1.90 8.02 40.11
CA MET A 497 1.52 7.64 41.47
C MET A 497 1.45 6.11 41.62
N VAL A 498 0.74 5.40 40.73
CA VAL A 498 0.65 3.94 40.76
C VAL A 498 2.04 3.31 40.58
N ARG A 499 2.84 3.85 39.67
CA ARG A 499 4.22 3.39 39.44
C ARG A 499 5.10 3.52 40.67
N LEU A 500 4.96 4.59 41.44
CA LEU A 500 5.71 4.76 42.70
C LEU A 500 5.23 3.79 43.78
N LEU A 501 3.92 3.72 44.01
CA LEU A 501 3.32 2.97 45.12
C LEU A 501 3.37 1.45 44.94
N THR A 502 3.52 0.97 43.70
CA THR A 502 3.75 -0.45 43.38
C THR A 502 5.19 -0.91 43.65
N ILE A 503 6.13 0.01 43.92
CA ILE A 503 7.50 -0.38 44.29
C ILE A 503 7.46 -1.16 45.62
N PRO A 504 8.10 -2.35 45.73
CA PRO A 504 7.99 -3.22 46.89
C PRO A 504 8.30 -2.59 48.26
N LYS A 505 9.07 -1.51 48.31
CA LYS A 505 9.39 -0.79 49.55
C LYS A 505 8.16 -0.17 50.22
N PHE A 506 7.17 0.29 49.44
CA PHE A 506 5.92 0.83 49.97
C PHE A 506 5.00 -0.27 50.51
N THR A 507 5.09 -1.49 50.00
CA THR A 507 4.37 -2.64 50.55
C THR A 507 4.99 -3.21 51.83
N LYS A 508 6.25 -2.83 52.14
CA LYS A 508 6.98 -3.29 53.33
C LYS A 508 6.91 -2.30 54.50
N SER A 509 6.93 -0.99 54.23
CA SER A 509 6.90 0.04 55.26
C SER A 509 5.59 0.83 55.23
N GLU A 510 4.84 0.76 56.34
CA GLU A 510 3.59 1.51 56.52
C GLU A 510 3.84 3.03 56.50
N VAL A 511 4.92 3.47 57.13
CA VAL A 511 5.25 4.91 57.26
C VAL A 511 5.51 5.54 55.91
N LEU A 512 6.26 4.85 55.04
CA LEU A 512 6.53 5.32 53.68
C LEU A 512 5.27 5.40 52.82
N MET A 513 4.36 4.43 52.96
CA MET A 513 3.08 4.43 52.23
C MET A 513 2.21 5.63 52.66
N ARG A 514 2.09 5.87 53.98
CA ARG A 514 1.34 7.01 54.52
C ARG A 514 1.94 8.36 54.11
N SER A 515 3.26 8.49 54.21
CA SER A 515 3.95 9.75 53.85
C SER A 515 3.81 10.08 52.37
N ALA A 516 3.95 9.09 51.48
CA ALA A 516 3.81 9.31 50.05
C ALA A 516 2.39 9.77 49.67
N LEU A 517 1.35 9.13 50.22
CA LEU A 517 -0.04 9.53 49.96
C LEU A 517 -0.34 10.94 50.48
N LYS A 518 0.19 11.31 51.66
CA LYS A 518 0.04 12.67 52.19
C LYS A 518 0.76 13.72 51.35
N GLU A 519 1.96 13.42 50.82
CA GLU A 519 2.68 14.33 49.92
C GLU A 519 1.97 14.53 48.58
N PHE A 520 1.37 13.49 48.02
CA PHE A 520 0.50 13.64 46.84
C PHE A 520 -0.73 14.50 47.15
N GLY A 521 -1.27 14.43 48.36
CA GLY A 521 -2.43 15.21 48.81
C GLY A 521 -2.17 16.68 49.12
N ASN A 522 -0.92 17.13 49.21
CA ASN A 522 -0.56 18.50 49.60
C ASN A 522 -0.93 19.59 48.56
N ALA A 523 -1.06 19.22 47.28
CA ALA A 523 -1.57 20.15 46.26
C ALA A 523 -3.11 20.29 46.37
N ASP A 524 -3.75 21.17 45.60
CA ASP A 524 -5.22 21.21 45.40
C ASP A 524 -5.67 20.54 44.08
N LYS A 525 -4.75 20.38 43.11
CA LYS A 525 -4.93 19.53 41.91
C LYS A 525 -3.66 18.73 41.67
N LEU A 526 -3.79 17.45 41.35
CA LEU A 526 -2.66 16.55 41.19
C LEU A 526 -2.25 16.45 39.70
N ASP A 527 -1.30 17.31 39.32
CA ASP A 527 -0.69 17.35 37.99
C ASP A 527 0.55 16.47 37.89
N GLU A 528 0.94 16.07 36.67
CA GLU A 528 2.11 15.21 36.40
C GLU A 528 3.40 15.78 37.03
N ARG A 529 3.62 17.10 36.95
CA ARG A 529 4.80 17.75 37.53
C ARG A 529 4.91 17.57 39.04
N HIS A 530 3.77 17.61 39.74
CA HIS A 530 3.71 17.40 41.19
C HIS A 530 3.91 15.92 41.53
N ALA A 531 3.26 15.03 40.77
CA ALA A 531 3.46 13.60 40.97
C ALA A 531 4.93 13.18 40.73
N ALA A 532 5.57 13.71 39.68
CA ALA A 532 6.97 13.46 39.38
C ALA A 532 7.91 14.01 40.45
N SER A 533 7.65 15.19 41.04
CA SER A 533 8.50 15.75 42.10
C SER A 533 8.47 14.89 43.37
N VAL A 534 7.29 14.38 43.75
CA VAL A 534 7.13 13.41 44.84
C VAL A 534 7.86 12.11 44.50
N SER A 535 7.65 11.56 43.30
CA SER A 535 8.33 10.34 42.85
C SER A 535 9.85 10.46 42.91
N VAL A 536 10.42 11.61 42.55
CA VAL A 536 11.87 11.87 42.64
C VAL A 536 12.36 11.86 44.09
N ARG A 537 11.62 12.48 45.03
CA ARG A 537 11.99 12.48 46.46
C ARG A 537 12.05 11.06 47.02
N PHE A 538 11.12 10.20 46.62
CA PHE A 538 11.08 8.81 47.06
C PHE A 538 11.82 7.83 46.13
N ALA A 539 12.47 8.28 45.04
CA ALA A 539 13.03 7.38 44.03
C ALA A 539 14.23 6.54 44.52
N GLY A 540 14.96 7.00 45.54
CA GLY A 540 16.18 6.36 46.00
C GLY A 540 16.00 4.88 46.36
N SER A 541 16.93 4.03 45.90
CA SER A 541 16.89 2.57 46.15
C SER A 541 17.17 2.18 47.61
N GLN A 542 17.74 3.11 48.38
CA GLN A 542 18.05 2.93 49.79
C GLN A 542 17.01 3.58 50.72
N VAL A 543 15.99 4.26 50.15
CA VAL A 543 14.93 4.91 50.93
C VAL A 543 14.12 3.84 51.67
N GLY A 544 14.03 3.98 52.99
CA GLY A 544 13.35 3.07 53.93
C GLY A 544 14.28 2.30 54.86
N LYS A 545 15.56 2.18 54.51
CA LYS A 545 16.54 1.42 55.33
C LYS A 545 16.99 2.17 56.58
N GLY A 546 16.93 3.51 56.57
CA GLY A 546 17.19 4.33 57.74
C GLY A 546 16.05 4.18 58.74
N LEU A 547 14.81 4.25 58.25
CA LEU A 547 13.60 4.02 59.04
C LEU A 547 13.59 2.64 59.69
N GLU A 548 13.93 1.57 58.97
CA GLU A 548 14.04 0.21 59.53
C GLU A 548 14.97 0.13 60.76
N ARG A 549 16.01 0.99 60.86
CA ARG A 549 16.93 1.02 62.01
C ARG A 549 16.34 1.71 63.23
N ILE A 550 15.48 2.69 63.03
CA ILE A 550 14.94 3.54 64.10
C ILE A 550 13.48 3.21 64.45
N GLU A 551 12.76 2.46 63.62
CA GLU A 551 11.31 2.23 63.73
C GLU A 551 10.91 1.63 65.09
N GLU A 552 11.66 0.65 65.61
CA GLU A 552 11.39 0.02 66.91
C GLU A 552 11.49 0.99 68.09
N ARG A 553 12.33 2.03 67.99
CA ARG A 553 12.52 3.05 69.03
C ARG A 553 11.64 4.28 68.82
N LEU A 554 11.36 4.62 67.56
CA LEU A 554 10.53 5.77 67.19
C LEU A 554 9.06 5.59 67.59
N PHE A 555 8.56 4.34 67.55
CA PHE A 555 7.16 4.02 67.81
C PHE A 555 7.01 3.07 69.00
N ALA A 556 7.02 3.63 70.21
CA ALA A 556 6.74 2.92 71.45
C ALA A 556 5.33 3.25 71.98
N GLY A 557 4.67 2.28 72.62
CA GLY A 557 3.33 2.43 73.20
C GLY A 557 2.34 1.34 72.78
N THR A 558 1.05 1.59 73.03
CA THR A 558 -0.06 0.77 72.54
C THR A 558 -0.22 0.88 71.02
N ASP A 559 -0.87 -0.08 70.38
CA ASP A 559 -1.01 -0.08 68.91
C ASP A 559 -1.75 1.16 68.37
N ALA A 560 -2.68 1.73 69.15
CA ALA A 560 -3.35 2.98 68.81
C ALA A 560 -2.41 4.19 68.85
N GLU A 561 -1.56 4.30 69.88
CA GLU A 561 -0.57 5.38 70.00
C GLU A 561 0.49 5.31 68.90
N LYS A 562 0.90 4.10 68.51
CA LYS A 562 1.82 3.91 67.37
C LYS A 562 1.19 4.40 66.06
N ILE A 563 -0.09 4.14 65.83
CA ILE A 563 -0.79 4.62 64.63
C ILE A 563 -0.85 6.15 64.62
N ASP A 564 -1.20 6.78 65.75
CA ASP A 564 -1.26 8.23 65.86
C ASP A 564 0.11 8.89 65.63
N GLN A 565 1.19 8.30 66.17
CA GLN A 565 2.56 8.76 65.94
C GLN A 565 2.96 8.65 64.46
N LYS A 566 2.59 7.55 63.78
CA LYS A 566 2.85 7.37 62.34
C LYS A 566 2.07 8.38 61.50
N ILE A 567 0.83 8.70 61.88
CA ILE A 567 0.02 9.73 61.20
C ILE A 567 0.66 11.10 61.37
N LYS A 568 1.03 11.49 62.60
CA LYS A 568 1.72 12.76 62.87
C LYS A 568 3.03 12.91 62.10
N LEU A 569 3.80 11.83 61.99
CA LEU A 569 5.05 11.83 61.21
C LEU A 569 4.79 11.95 59.70
N ALA A 570 3.75 11.30 59.18
CA ALA A 570 3.36 11.44 57.78
C ALA A 570 2.86 12.87 57.47
N ASP A 571 2.14 13.51 58.39
CA ASP A 571 1.67 14.89 58.26
C ASP A 571 2.83 15.91 58.32
N ALA A 572 3.99 15.56 58.87
CA ALA A 572 5.18 16.41 58.90
C ALA A 572 5.92 16.51 57.53
N LEU A 573 5.59 15.63 56.56
CA LEU A 573 6.14 15.62 55.18
C LEU A 573 7.70 15.63 55.11
N CYS A 574 8.36 15.03 56.10
CA CYS A 574 9.82 14.98 56.26
C CYS A 574 10.40 13.57 56.36
N THR A 575 9.62 12.55 55.98
CA THR A 575 9.97 11.13 56.10
C THR A 575 11.21 10.74 55.27
N PRO A 576 11.40 11.20 54.00
CA PRO A 576 12.63 10.94 53.25
C PRO A 576 13.87 11.56 53.91
N GLU A 577 13.74 12.77 54.47
CA GLU A 577 14.83 13.46 55.14
C GLU A 577 15.23 12.76 56.43
N LEU A 578 14.26 12.26 57.21
CA LEU A 578 14.52 11.46 58.41
C LEU A 578 15.23 10.14 58.07
N ASP A 579 14.79 9.46 57.01
CA ASP A 579 15.41 8.22 56.53
C ASP A 579 16.87 8.43 56.08
N ASP A 580 17.15 9.54 55.38
CA ASP A 580 18.50 9.92 55.00
C ASP A 580 19.40 10.17 56.22
N LEU A 581 18.91 10.88 57.25
CA LEU A 581 19.67 11.16 58.47
C LEU A 581 20.00 9.88 59.25
N ALA A 582 18.99 9.04 59.47
CA ALA A 582 19.14 7.77 60.19
C ALA A 582 20.08 6.78 59.50
N ARG A 583 20.30 6.96 58.19
CA ARG A 583 21.24 6.17 57.41
C ARG A 583 22.69 6.65 57.53
N VAL A 584 22.91 7.96 57.61
CA VAL A 584 24.25 8.58 57.64
C VAL A 584 24.84 8.58 59.05
N LEU A 585 24.02 8.74 60.08
CA LEU A 585 24.43 8.78 61.48
C LEU A 585 24.96 7.44 61.99
N THR A 586 25.84 7.49 62.99
CA THR A 586 26.29 6.29 63.72
C THR A 586 25.14 5.68 64.54
N ALA A 587 25.25 4.42 64.94
CA ALA A 587 24.15 3.72 65.64
C ALA A 587 23.75 4.37 66.98
N GLU A 588 24.70 5.03 67.66
CA GLU A 588 24.46 5.73 68.93
C GLU A 588 23.77 7.09 68.71
N GLU A 589 24.18 7.83 67.68
CA GLU A 589 23.57 9.12 67.31
C GLU A 589 22.18 8.95 66.68
N ALA A 590 21.99 7.92 65.86
CA ALA A 590 20.68 7.58 65.29
C ALA A 590 19.68 7.16 66.37
N ALA A 591 20.16 6.50 67.45
CA ALA A 591 19.35 6.18 68.62
C ALA A 591 18.92 7.42 69.40
N ALA A 592 19.85 8.35 69.67
CA ALA A 592 19.54 9.60 70.34
C ALA A 592 18.53 10.44 69.53
N LEU A 593 18.72 10.51 68.21
CA LEU A 593 17.78 11.19 67.30
C LEU A 593 16.39 10.52 67.31
N ALA A 594 16.32 9.19 67.36
CA ALA A 594 15.05 8.47 67.45
C ALA A 594 14.30 8.78 68.76
N ASP A 595 15.01 8.84 69.89
CA ASP A 595 14.42 9.14 71.21
C ASP A 595 13.92 10.60 71.29
N GLU A 596 14.66 11.54 70.70
CA GLU A 596 14.24 12.95 70.62
C GLU A 596 13.02 13.13 69.71
N VAL A 597 13.01 12.48 68.54
CA VAL A 597 11.84 12.51 67.64
C VAL A 597 10.64 11.82 68.28
N HIS A 598 10.83 10.70 68.98
CA HIS A 598 9.76 10.02 69.71
C HIS A 598 9.14 10.93 70.78
N THR A 599 9.97 11.63 71.56
CA THR A 599 9.51 12.57 72.59
C THR A 599 8.65 13.69 71.98
N ARG A 600 9.04 14.21 70.80
CA ARG A 600 8.28 15.26 70.10
C ARG A 600 7.00 14.75 69.45
N LEU A 601 6.99 13.53 68.93
CA LEU A 601 5.77 12.90 68.39
C LEU A 601 4.72 12.62 69.48
N HIS A 602 5.18 12.26 70.68
CA HIS A 602 4.32 12.06 71.86
C HIS A 602 3.93 13.39 72.55
N GLY A 603 4.74 14.45 72.39
CA GLY A 603 4.50 15.77 72.96
C GLY A 603 3.35 16.57 72.28
N PRO A 604 3.11 17.81 72.75
CA PRO A 604 2.14 18.73 72.17
C PRO A 604 2.64 19.43 70.90
N ASP A 605 3.81 19.05 70.38
CA ASP A 605 4.42 19.69 69.23
C ASP A 605 3.58 19.51 67.96
N THR A 606 3.50 20.56 67.14
CA THR A 606 2.83 20.51 65.84
C THR A 606 3.69 19.73 64.84
N PRO A 607 3.07 19.10 63.81
CA PRO A 607 3.81 18.41 62.75
C PRO A 607 4.87 19.30 62.06
N GLU A 608 4.60 20.60 61.96
CA GLU A 608 5.52 21.61 61.42
C GLU A 608 6.78 21.78 62.29
N ALA A 609 6.62 21.80 63.62
CA ALA A 609 7.76 21.89 64.56
C ALA A 609 8.66 20.65 64.50
N VAL A 610 8.07 19.47 64.28
CA VAL A 610 8.80 18.21 64.06
C VAL A 610 9.56 18.27 62.72
N ALA A 611 8.94 18.79 61.66
CA ALA A 611 9.57 18.95 60.35
C ALA A 611 10.75 19.95 60.37
N GLU A 612 10.60 21.08 61.07
CA GLU A 612 11.66 22.07 61.21
C GLU A 612 12.88 21.51 61.94
N PHE A 613 12.66 20.72 63.00
CA PHE A 613 13.73 20.04 63.73
C PHE A 613 14.51 19.05 62.87
N ILE A 614 13.82 18.19 62.11
CA ILE A 614 14.46 17.22 61.23
C ILE A 614 15.26 17.93 60.13
N ARG A 615 14.72 19.02 59.58
CA ARG A 615 15.43 19.83 58.59
C ARG A 615 16.63 20.59 59.17
N SER A 616 16.55 21.06 60.42
CA SER A 616 17.69 21.72 61.07
C SER A 616 18.83 20.74 61.33
N GLN A 617 18.51 19.53 61.81
CA GLN A 617 19.47 18.45 62.01
C GLN A 617 20.14 18.02 60.70
N LYS A 618 19.38 17.94 59.60
CA LYS A 618 19.94 17.68 58.26
C LYS A 618 20.92 18.78 57.81
N LYS A 619 20.58 20.06 58.03
CA LYS A 619 21.46 21.18 57.70
C LYS A 619 22.73 21.24 58.55
N GLU A 620 22.68 20.75 59.78
CA GLU A 620 23.86 20.66 60.66
C GLU A 620 24.81 19.55 60.22
N LEU A 621 24.31 18.46 59.64
CA LEU A 621 25.12 17.37 59.08
C LEU A 621 25.68 17.66 57.68
N GLU A 622 25.03 18.53 56.91
CA GLU A 622 25.50 18.96 55.57
C GLU A 622 26.54 20.11 55.64
N ARG A 623 26.77 20.69 56.82
CA ARG A 623 27.81 21.69 57.10
C ARG A 623 29.06 21.03 57.68
#